data_AF-A0A166ISJ8-F1
#
_entry.id   AF-A0A166ISJ8-F1
#
_cell.length_a   1.000
_cell.length_b   1.000
_cell.length_c   1.000
_cell.angle_alpha   90.00
_cell.angle_beta   90.00
_cell.angle_gamma   90.00
#
_symmetry.space_group_name_H-M   'P 1'
#
loop_
_entity.id
_entity.type
_entity.pdbx_description
1 polymer ?
#
loop_
_entity_poly.entity_id
_entity_poly.type
_entity_poly.pdbx_seq_one_letter_code
_entity_poly.pdbx_strand_id
1 'polypeptide(L)' 'MSFFGLRKWPTPIARPLWPFFIAGGIVFYGVQKLQDAGVRSEEYAKDPRNPYASQIAKEAHH' A
#
# COMPACT_ATOMS: atom_id res chain seq x y z
N MET A 1 21.10 19.39 -8.86
CA MET A 1 21.15 20.41 -7.78
C MET A 1 20.69 19.76 -6.48
N SER A 2 21.43 19.92 -5.38
CA SER A 2 21.00 19.50 -4.03
C SER A 2 19.83 20.38 -3.58
N PHE A 3 18.72 19.79 -3.13
CA PHE A 3 17.44 20.46 -2.78
C PHE A 3 17.59 21.56 -1.70
N PHE A 4 18.73 21.62 -1.00
CA PHE A 4 19.03 22.64 0.02
C PHE A 4 20.47 23.20 -0.05
N GLY A 5 21.22 22.97 -1.14
CA GLY A 5 22.64 23.36 -1.22
C GLY A 5 23.58 22.60 -0.26
N LEU A 6 23.05 21.70 0.58
CA LEU A 6 23.81 20.82 1.45
C LEU A 6 24.64 19.83 0.63
N ARG A 7 25.87 19.57 1.07
CA ARG A 7 26.74 18.55 0.48
C ARG A 7 26.12 17.17 0.65
N LYS A 8 25.88 16.47 -0.46
CA LYS A 8 25.45 15.06 -0.46
C LYS A 8 26.65 14.16 -0.22
N TRP A 9 26.61 13.35 0.83
CA TRP A 9 27.61 12.33 1.13
C TRP A 9 27.11 10.96 0.65
N PRO A 10 27.97 10.12 0.04
CA PRO A 10 27.58 8.81 -0.49
C PRO A 10 27.49 7.75 0.62
N THR A 11 26.66 7.98 1.63
CA THR A 11 26.46 7.03 2.73
C THR A 11 25.79 5.75 2.20
N PRO A 12 26.31 4.55 2.53
CA PRO A 12 25.73 3.29 2.06
C PRO A 12 24.42 2.99 2.81
N ILE A 13 23.29 3.35 2.21
CA ILE A 13 21.94 3.15 2.79
C ILE A 13 21.36 1.80 2.36
N ALA A 14 21.50 1.42 1.09
CA ALA A 14 20.87 0.20 0.56
C ALA A 14 21.43 -1.08 1.21
N ARG A 15 22.75 -1.15 1.44
CA ARG A 15 23.42 -2.35 1.96
C ARG A 15 22.99 -2.77 3.37
N PRO A 16 22.88 -1.86 4.36
CA PRO A 16 22.35 -2.24 5.67
C PRO A 16 20.82 -2.32 5.70
N LEU A 17 20.10 -1.50 4.90
CA LEU A 17 18.65 -1.37 5.03
C LEU A 17 17.83 -2.30 4.14
N TRP A 18 18.43 -3.05 3.21
CA TRP A 18 17.72 -3.95 2.31
C TRP A 18 16.75 -4.94 2.99
N PRO A 19 16.99 -5.51 4.20
CA PRO A 19 16.04 -6.45 4.79
C PRO A 19 14.77 -5.72 5.25
N PHE A 20 14.89 -4.45 5.67
CA PHE A 20 13.74 -3.64 6.06
C PHE A 20 12.89 -3.23 4.85
N PHE A 21 13.52 -2.92 3.71
CA PHE A 21 12.78 -2.68 2.47
C PHE A 21 12.01 -3.93 2.03
N ILE A 22 12.63 -5.12 2.13
CA ILE A 22 11.96 -6.39 1.84
C ILE A 22 10.80 -6.63 2.81
N ALA A 23 11.03 -6.50 4.12
CA ALA A 23 9.99 -6.68 5.13
C ALA A 23 8.82 -5.71 4.92
N GLY A 24 9.12 -4.44 4.62
CA GLY A 24 8.10 -3.44 4.28
C GLY A 24 7.28 -3.83 3.06
N GLY A 25 7.92 -4.35 2.01
CA GLY A 25 7.24 -4.87 0.82
C GLY A 25 6.32 -6.06 1.13
N ILE A 26 6.79 -7.00 1.97
CA ILE A 26 5.99 -8.16 2.39
C ILE A 26 4.76 -7.71 3.19
N VAL A 27 4.95 -6.84 4.19
CA VAL A 27 3.87 -6.32 5.02
C VAL A 27 2.88 -5.54 4.17
N PHE A 28 3.37 -4.68 3.26
CA PHE A 28 2.52 -3.92 2.36
C PHE A 28 1.64 -4.84 1.51
N TYR A 29 2.21 -5.88 0.91
CA TYR A 29 1.45 -6.85 0.14
C TYR A 29 0.42 -7.60 0.99
N GLY A 30 0.80 -8.03 2.20
CA GLY A 30 -0.12 -8.70 3.12
C GLY A 30 -1.30 -7.81 3.54
N VAL A 31 -1.01 -6.57 3.94
CA VAL A 31 -2.04 -5.58 4.33
C VAL A 31 -2.94 -5.24 3.15
N GLN A 32 -2.40 -5.11 1.94
CA GLN A 32 -3.20 -4.87 0.74
C GLN A 32 -4.24 -5.97 0.53
N LYS A 33 -3.86 -7.24 0.66
CA LYS A 33 -4.79 -8.38 0.52
C LYS A 33 -5.85 -8.41 1.62
N LEU A 34 -5.47 -8.09 2.85
CA LEU A 34 -6.42 -8.00 3.96
C LEU A 34 -7.39 -6.83 3.78
N GLN A 35 -6.92 -5.69 3.31
CA GLN A 35 -7.76 -4.53 3.00
C GLN A 35 -8.74 -4.86 1.87
N ASP A 36 -8.29 -5.49 0.78
CA ASP A 36 -9.12 -5.91 -0.34
C ASP A 36 -10.28 -6.82 0.10
N ALA A 37 -10.04 -7.71 1.07
CA ALA A 37 -11.07 -8.55 1.66
C ALA A 37 -12.00 -7.77 2.60
N GLY A 38 -11.45 -6.89 3.44
CA GLY A 38 -12.21 -6.08 4.38
C GLY A 38 -13.21 -5.15 3.69
N VAL A 39 -12.78 -4.43 2.64
CA VAL A 39 -13.67 -3.53 1.88
C VAL A 39 -14.77 -4.27 1.12
N ARG A 40 -14.63 -5.58 0.88
CA ARG A 40 -15.63 -6.45 0.23
C ARG A 40 -16.52 -7.22 1.21
N SER A 41 -16.23 -7.15 2.51
CA SER A 41 -17.06 -7.79 3.53
C SER A 41 -18.47 -7.19 3.57
N GLU A 42 -19.44 -7.96 4.05
CA GLU A 42 -20.86 -7.56 4.05
C GLU A 42 -21.12 -6.23 4.76
N GLU A 43 -20.37 -5.97 5.83
CA GLU A 43 -20.45 -4.74 6.64
C GLU A 43 -20.03 -3.49 5.84
N TYR A 44 -18.96 -3.59 5.04
CA TYR A 44 -18.31 -2.43 4.41
C TYR A 44 -18.52 -2.34 2.89
N ALA A 45 -19.02 -3.41 2.25
CA ALA A 45 -19.23 -3.45 0.80
C ALA A 45 -20.27 -2.41 0.33
N LYS A 46 -21.24 -2.08 1.20
CA LYS A 46 -22.34 -1.14 0.91
C LYS A 46 -22.15 0.24 1.56
N ASP A 47 -21.04 0.46 2.26
CA ASP A 47 -20.75 1.76 2.88
C ASP A 47 -20.52 2.80 1.77
N PRO A 48 -21.27 3.93 1.74
CA PRO A 48 -21.07 4.99 0.76
C PRO A 48 -19.68 5.64 0.80
N ARG A 49 -18.92 5.45 1.88
CA ARG A 49 -17.53 5.93 2.01
C ARG A 49 -16.52 4.99 1.38
N ASN A 50 -16.92 3.77 1.02
CA ASN A 50 -16.04 2.81 0.41
C ASN A 50 -15.75 3.21 -1.05
N PRO A 51 -14.50 3.61 -1.39
CA PRO A 51 -14.18 4.06 -2.75
C PRO A 51 -14.31 2.94 -3.79
N TYR A 52 -14.31 1.67 -3.35
CA TYR A 52 -14.42 0.51 -4.22
C TYR A 52 -15.87 0.05 -4.44
N ALA A 53 -16.87 0.68 -3.81
CA ALA A 53 -18.27 0.25 -3.90
C ALA A 53 -18.76 0.08 -5.36
N SER A 54 -18.37 1.00 -6.25
CA SER A 54 -18.73 0.92 -7.67
C SER A 54 -18.05 -0.23 -8.43
N GLN A 55 -16.84 -0.62 -8.02
CA GLN A 55 -16.11 -1.76 -8.60
C GLN A 55 -16.69 -3.08 -8.07
N ILE A 56 -16.93 -3.16 -6.76
CA ILE A 56 -17.52 -4.32 -6.09
C ILE A 56 -18.92 -4.61 -6.65
N ALA A 57 -19.75 -3.58 -6.85
CA ALA A 57 -21.08 -3.74 -7.43
C ALA A 57 -21.06 -4.24 -8.88
N LYS A 58 -20.03 -3.86 -9.67
CA LYS A 58 -19.82 -4.39 -11.02
C LYS A 58 -19.38 -5.85 -10.98
N GLU A 59 -18.41 -6.19 -10.13
CA GLU A 59 -17.93 -7.58 -9.95
C GLU A 59 -19.07 -8.53 -9.52
N ALA A 60 -19.99 -8.06 -8.66
CA ALA A 60 -21.12 -8.86 -8.17
C ALA A 60 -22.25 -9.08 -9.20
N HIS A 61 -22.26 -8.31 -10.29
CA HIS A 61 -23.29 -8.40 -11.34
C HIS A 61 -22.89 -9.31 -12.52
N HIS A 62 -21.65 -9.81 -12.52
CA HIS A 62 -21.12 -10.78 -13.48
C HIS A 62 -21.15 -12.19 -12.89
#